data_AF-A0A1Q3CIQ5-F1
#
_entry.id   AF-A0A1Q3CIQ5-F1
#
_cell.length_a   1.000
_cell.length_b   1.000
_cell.length_c   1.000
_cell.angle_alpha   90.00
_cell.angle_beta   90.00
_cell.angle_gamma   90.00
#
_symmetry.space_group_name_H-M   'P 1'
#
loop_
_entity.id
_entity.type
_entity.pdbx_description
1 polymer ?
#
loop_
_entity_poly.entity_id
_entity_poly.type
_entity_poly.pdbx_seq_one_letter_code
_entity_poly.pdbx_strand_id
1 'polypeptide(L)'
;MALSTNRLSVDHRLLHHLIVHQLLPTGGGYAKLSRMQAFLMWCILSKIEFCFPLLMLETMVRAFTQKKSVLPFGSILTKIFQHHQVRLEGEVATKLKKEDTYNKSTMNRMGWTKQGSVWTYFPKVDQG
;
A
#
# COMPACT_ATOMS: atom_id res chain seq x y z
N MET A 1 -2.98 -22.36 -5.91
CA MET A 1 -1.58 -21.89 -5.77
C MET A 1 -1.62 -20.43 -5.32
N ALA A 2 -0.91 -20.03 -4.27
CA ALA A 2 -0.86 -18.63 -3.83
C ALA A 2 0.34 -17.93 -4.48
N LEU A 3 0.11 -16.78 -5.11
CA LEU A 3 1.19 -15.94 -5.64
C LEU A 3 1.98 -15.37 -4.46
N SER A 4 3.28 -15.67 -4.44
CA SER A 4 4.21 -15.18 -3.42
C SER A 4 4.86 -13.87 -3.88
N THR A 5 4.95 -12.90 -3.00
CA THR A 5 5.45 -11.55 -3.32
C THR A 5 6.93 -11.54 -3.70
N ASN A 6 7.70 -12.57 -3.31
CA ASN A 6 9.11 -12.70 -3.67
C ASN A 6 9.37 -12.96 -5.17
N ARG A 7 8.34 -13.33 -5.94
CA ARG A 7 8.43 -13.50 -7.40
C ARG A 7 8.09 -12.24 -8.19
N LEU A 8 7.72 -11.16 -7.50
CA LEU A 8 7.42 -9.88 -8.13
C LEU A 8 8.69 -9.05 -8.27
N SER A 9 8.82 -8.32 -9.39
CA SER A 9 9.83 -7.27 -9.54
C SER A 9 9.74 -6.26 -8.39
N VAL A 10 10.77 -5.45 -8.17
CA VAL A 10 10.77 -4.40 -7.14
C VAL A 10 9.58 -3.45 -7.27
N ASP A 11 9.26 -2.96 -8.47
CA ASP A 11 8.16 -2.00 -8.66
C ASP A 11 6.80 -2.61 -8.32
N HIS A 12 6.56 -3.85 -8.76
CA HIS A 12 5.37 -4.62 -8.40
C HIS A 12 5.28 -4.88 -6.88
N ARG A 13 6.40 -5.10 -6.19
CA ARG A 13 6.42 -5.24 -4.71
C ARG A 13 6.08 -3.92 -4.02
N LEU A 14 6.59 -2.80 -4.52
CA LEU A 14 6.24 -1.47 -4.02
C LEU A 14 4.76 -1.17 -4.22
N LEU A 15 4.22 -1.48 -5.40
CA LEU A 15 2.79 -1.34 -5.67
C LEU A 15 1.95 -2.24 -4.75
N HIS A 16 2.34 -3.50 -4.56
CA HIS A 16 1.67 -4.40 -3.61
C HIS A 16 1.69 -3.81 -2.21
N HIS A 17 2.84 -3.31 -1.75
CA HIS A 17 2.97 -2.71 -0.44
C HIS A 17 2.08 -1.47 -0.27
N LEU A 18 2.00 -0.60 -1.28
CA LEU A 18 1.08 0.54 -1.28
C LEU A 18 -0.37 0.07 -1.16
N ILE A 19 -0.77 -0.93 -1.94
CA ILE A 19 -2.12 -1.49 -1.90
C ILE A 19 -2.43 -2.05 -0.52
N VAL A 20 -1.54 -2.85 0.07
CA VAL A 20 -1.80 -3.45 1.38
C VAL A 20 -1.82 -2.42 2.49
N HIS A 21 -0.93 -1.42 2.49
CA HIS A 21 -0.88 -0.45 3.58
C HIS A 21 -1.93 0.67 3.46
N GLN A 22 -2.31 1.05 2.24
CA GLN A 22 -3.16 2.23 2.03
C GLN A 22 -4.59 1.88 1.57
N LEU A 23 -4.76 0.86 0.72
CA LEU A 23 -6.06 0.55 0.12
C LEU A 23 -6.76 -0.60 0.84
N LEU A 24 -6.07 -1.72 1.01
CA LEU A 24 -6.59 -2.97 1.58
C LEU A 24 -5.70 -3.49 2.71
N PRO A 25 -5.75 -2.85 3.90
CA PRO A 25 -5.08 -3.33 5.10
C PRO A 25 -5.40 -4.80 5.38
N THR A 26 -4.35 -5.62 5.43
CA THR A 26 -4.44 -7.03 5.84
C THR A 26 -3.73 -7.23 7.16
N GLY A 27 -4.39 -7.88 8.12
CA GLY A 27 -3.78 -8.24 9.40
C GLY A 27 -2.84 -9.45 9.36
N GLY A 28 -2.64 -10.06 8.19
CA GLY A 28 -1.72 -11.19 7.99
C GLY A 28 -0.40 -10.75 7.35
N GLY A 29 0.58 -11.66 7.31
CA GLY A 29 1.89 -11.38 6.71
C GLY A 29 1.84 -11.06 5.21
N TYR A 30 2.77 -10.20 4.76
CA TYR A 30 2.84 -9.65 3.40
C TYR A 30 3.49 -10.58 2.36
N ALA A 31 3.70 -11.85 2.70
CA ALA A 31 4.38 -12.81 1.82
C ALA A 31 3.49 -13.31 0.66
N LYS A 32 2.16 -13.19 0.79
CA LYS A 32 1.20 -13.73 -0.17
C LYS A 32 0.30 -12.61 -0.70
N LEU A 33 -0.03 -12.68 -1.99
CA LEU A 33 -1.05 -11.82 -2.59
C LEU A 33 -2.43 -12.45 -2.45
N SER A 34 -3.40 -11.66 -1.99
CA SER A 34 -4.81 -12.02 -2.13
C SER A 34 -5.27 -11.81 -3.58
N ARG A 35 -6.35 -12.51 -3.98
CA ARG A 35 -6.95 -12.33 -5.32
C ARG A 35 -7.34 -10.88 -5.57
N MET A 36 -7.87 -10.19 -4.56
CA MET A 36 -8.25 -8.78 -4.67
C MET A 36 -7.03 -7.86 -4.83
N GLN A 37 -5.94 -8.12 -4.10
CA GLN A 37 -4.71 -7.36 -4.25
C GLN A 37 -4.10 -7.53 -5.65
N ALA A 38 -4.03 -8.77 -6.14
CA ALA A 38 -3.55 -9.05 -7.49
C ALA A 38 -4.43 -8.40 -8.56
N PHE A 39 -5.75 -8.42 -8.38
CA PHE A 39 -6.70 -7.74 -9.27
C PHE A 39 -6.46 -6.23 -9.30
N LEU A 40 -6.31 -5.57 -8.15
CA LEU A 40 -6.03 -4.13 -8.11
C LEU A 40 -4.68 -3.76 -8.71
N MET A 41 -3.65 -4.57 -8.45
CA MET A 41 -2.35 -4.39 -9.11
C MET A 41 -2.51 -4.45 -10.62
N TRP A 42 -3.20 -5.46 -11.13
CA TRP A 42 -3.46 -5.61 -12.55
C TRP A 42 -4.24 -4.42 -13.13
N CYS A 43 -5.31 -3.95 -12.47
CA CYS A 43 -6.04 -2.76 -12.91
C CYS A 43 -5.16 -1.52 -13.00
N ILE A 44 -4.30 -1.28 -12.00
CA ILE A 44 -3.41 -0.11 -11.98
C ILE A 44 -2.36 -0.20 -13.10
N LEU A 45 -1.72 -1.36 -13.25
CA LEU A 45 -0.66 -1.57 -14.26
C LEU A 45 -1.21 -1.55 -15.68
N SER A 46 -2.40 -2.11 -15.88
CA SER A 46 -3.09 -2.11 -17.17
C SER A 46 -3.91 -0.83 -17.42
N LYS A 47 -3.88 0.15 -16.49
CA LYS A 47 -4.62 1.41 -16.57
C LYS A 47 -6.12 1.20 -16.84
N ILE A 48 -6.69 0.14 -16.27
CA ILE A 48 -8.11 -0.15 -16.38
C ILE A 48 -8.86 0.82 -15.49
N GLU A 49 -9.84 1.52 -16.06
CA GLU A 49 -10.74 2.35 -15.28
C GLU A 49 -11.49 1.50 -14.27
N PHE A 50 -11.44 1.93 -13.01
CA PHE A 50 -12.01 1.18 -11.91
C PHE A 50 -12.77 2.14 -10.98
N CYS A 51 -13.94 1.71 -10.51
CA CYS A 51 -14.75 2.50 -9.59
C CYS A 51 -14.17 2.46 -8.18
N PHE A 52 -13.13 3.28 -7.93
CA PHE A 52 -12.48 3.41 -6.63
C PHE A 52 -13.45 3.79 -5.50
N PRO A 53 -14.43 4.68 -5.69
CA PRO A 53 -15.40 5.00 -4.63
C PRO A 53 -16.21 3.77 -4.19
N LEU A 54 -16.66 2.93 -5.14
CA LEU A 54 -17.41 1.73 -4.81
C LEU A 54 -16.55 0.73 -4.01
N LEU A 55 -15.31 0.49 -4.44
CA LEU A 55 -14.40 -0.36 -3.68
C LEU A 55 -14.12 0.18 -2.28
N MET A 56 -13.94 1.48 -2.15
CA MET A 56 -13.73 2.14 -0.86
C MET A 56 -14.92 1.90 0.07
N LEU A 57 -16.15 2.10 -0.41
CA LEU A 57 -17.36 1.83 0.36
C LEU A 57 -17.48 0.36 0.75
N GLU A 58 -17.35 -0.57 -0.20
CA GLU A 58 -17.44 -2.02 0.06
C GLU A 58 -16.42 -2.50 1.11
N THR A 59 -15.20 -1.98 1.02
CA THR A 59 -14.13 -2.35 1.94
C THR A 59 -14.32 -1.75 3.33
N MET A 60 -14.83 -0.51 3.42
CA MET A 60 -15.19 0.12 4.69
C MET A 60 -16.35 -0.62 5.36
N VAL A 61 -17.42 -0.95 4.63
CA VAL A 61 -18.55 -1.76 5.13
C VAL A 61 -18.05 -3.11 5.62
N ARG A 62 -17.18 -3.78 4.85
CA ARG A 62 -16.58 -5.04 5.28
C ARG A 62 -15.72 -4.89 6.54
N ALA A 63 -14.90 -3.85 6.63
CA ALA A 63 -14.05 -3.61 7.81
C ALA A 63 -14.89 -3.39 9.07
N PHE A 64 -15.98 -2.64 8.94
CA PHE A 64 -16.97 -2.41 10.00
C PHE A 64 -17.65 -3.72 10.42
N THR A 65 -18.20 -4.48 9.47
CA THR A 65 -18.87 -5.77 9.75
C THR A 65 -17.93 -6.79 10.39
N GLN A 66 -16.66 -6.81 9.99
CA GLN A 66 -15.65 -7.70 10.54
C GLN A 66 -15.01 -7.19 11.85
N LYS A 67 -15.48 -6.05 12.39
CA LYS A 67 -14.94 -5.40 13.60
C LYS A 67 -13.43 -5.23 13.57
N LYS A 68 -12.88 -4.91 12.38
CA LYS A 68 -11.46 -4.60 12.25
C LYS A 68 -11.17 -3.24 12.88
N SER A 69 -10.02 -3.12 13.53
CA SER A 69 -9.58 -1.85 14.13
C SER A 69 -9.05 -0.83 13.11
N VAL A 70 -8.72 -1.27 11.89
CA VAL A 70 -8.11 -0.41 10.87
C VAL A 70 -9.11 -0.09 9.77
N LEU A 71 -9.35 1.20 9.56
CA LEU A 71 -10.14 1.72 8.45
C LEU A 71 -9.31 1.68 7.15
N PRO A 72 -9.76 0.97 6.10
CA PRO A 72 -9.11 1.02 4.80
C PRO A 72 -9.22 2.44 4.20
N PHE A 73 -8.27 2.84 3.35
CA PHE A 73 -8.25 4.15 2.66
C PHE A 73 -8.11 5.38 3.57
N GLY A 74 -7.75 5.24 4.84
CA GLY A 74 -7.70 6.37 5.80
C GLY A 74 -6.95 7.61 5.30
N SER A 75 -5.72 7.43 4.78
CA SER A 75 -4.90 8.54 4.27
C SER A 75 -5.51 9.24 3.04
N ILE A 76 -6.19 8.47 2.18
CA ILE A 76 -6.87 8.97 0.99
C ILE A 76 -8.13 9.74 1.39
N LEU A 77 -8.92 9.18 2.30
CA LEU A 77 -10.11 9.81 2.86
C LEU A 77 -9.77 11.16 3.51
N THR A 78 -8.70 11.22 4.31
CA THR A 78 -8.23 12.49 4.89
C THR A 78 -7.96 13.54 3.82
N LYS A 79 -7.29 13.16 2.71
CA LYS A 79 -7.03 14.10 1.60
C LYS A 79 -8.31 14.54 0.89
N ILE A 80 -9.26 13.63 0.67
CA ILE A 80 -10.56 13.95 0.07
C ILE A 80 -11.33 14.92 0.96
N PHE A 81 -11.40 14.65 2.27
CA PHE A 81 -12.05 15.51 3.25
C PHE A 81 -11.44 16.91 3.29
N GLN A 82 -10.10 17.00 3.29
CA GLN A 82 -9.40 18.28 3.22
C GLN A 82 -9.72 19.04 1.93
N HIS A 83 -9.74 18.36 0.77
CA HIS A 83 -10.07 18.96 -0.52
C HIS A 83 -11.50 19.54 -0.53
N HIS A 84 -12.44 18.83 0.06
CA HIS A 84 -13.85 19.26 0.20
C HIS A 84 -14.11 20.12 1.44
N GLN A 85 -13.08 20.57 2.14
CA GLN A 85 -13.19 21.41 3.35
C GLN A 85 -14.08 20.81 4.44
N VAL A 86 -14.17 19.48 4.51
CA VAL A 86 -14.84 18.77 5.59
C VAL A 86 -14.04 19.01 6.87
N ARG A 87 -14.73 19.49 7.91
CA ARG A 87 -14.11 19.76 9.22
C ARG A 87 -13.68 18.45 9.87
N LEU A 88 -12.37 18.26 10.05
CA LEU A 88 -11.77 17.12 10.75
C LEU A 88 -11.65 17.39 12.27
N GLU A 89 -12.73 17.85 12.89
CA GLU A 89 -12.70 18.16 14.32
C GLU A 89 -12.48 16.92 15.17
N GLY A 90 -11.57 17.02 16.15
CA GLY A 90 -11.19 15.90 17.02
C GLY A 90 -10.11 14.98 16.43
N GLU A 91 -9.74 15.13 15.15
CA GLU A 91 -8.63 14.37 14.56
C GLU A 91 -7.28 14.94 14.99
N VAL A 92 -6.41 14.09 15.54
CA VAL A 92 -5.04 14.47 15.90
C VAL A 92 -4.11 14.10 14.76
N ALA A 93 -3.48 15.11 14.15
CA ALA A 93 -2.47 14.90 13.12
C ALA A 93 -1.35 13.99 13.65
N THR A 94 -1.27 12.78 13.11
CA THR A 94 -0.22 11.83 13.47
C THR A 94 1.02 12.15 12.66
N LYS A 95 2.11 12.57 13.34
CA LYS A 95 3.42 12.73 12.69
C LYS A 95 3.93 11.36 12.27
N LEU A 96 4.48 11.27 11.05
CA LEU A 96 5.15 10.06 10.58
C LEU A 96 6.25 9.65 11.55
N LYS A 97 6.22 8.39 11.97
CA LYS A 97 7.24 7.80 12.82
C LYS A 97 8.29 7.10 11.98
N LYS A 98 9.38 6.67 12.61
CA LYS A 98 10.44 5.93 11.91
C LYS A 98 9.92 4.62 11.33
N GLU A 99 8.99 3.95 12.02
CA GLU A 99 8.32 2.73 11.55
C GLU A 99 7.43 2.94 10.31
N ASP A 100 6.95 4.17 10.08
CA ASP A 100 6.16 4.51 8.88
C ASP A 100 7.05 4.79 7.66
N THR A 101 8.38 4.75 7.84
CA THR A 101 9.37 5.00 6.79
C THR A 101 10.17 3.75 6.48
N TYR A 102 10.61 3.61 5.22
CA TYR A 102 11.52 2.54 4.87
C TYR A 102 12.90 2.80 5.46
N ASN A 103 13.31 1.93 6.37
CA ASN A 103 14.66 1.93 6.89
C ASN A 103 15.68 1.46 5.82
N LYS A 104 16.96 1.63 6.12
CA LYS A 104 18.06 1.27 5.20
C LYS A 104 18.06 -0.21 4.80
N SER A 105 17.74 -1.12 5.73
CA SER A 105 17.77 -2.55 5.44
C SER A 105 16.64 -2.98 4.50
N THR A 106 15.44 -2.41 4.65
CA THR A 106 14.31 -2.63 3.75
C THR A 106 14.61 -2.08 2.36
N MET A 107 15.14 -0.86 2.26
CA MET A 107 15.56 -0.27 0.98
C MET A 107 16.60 -1.15 0.26
N ASN A 108 17.64 -1.60 0.96
CA ASN A 108 18.65 -2.51 0.40
C ASN A 108 18.07 -3.84 -0.10
N ARG A 109 17.09 -4.41 0.62
CA ARG A 109 16.38 -5.64 0.18
C ARG A 109 15.54 -5.41 -1.08
N MET A 110 15.10 -4.18 -1.31
CA MET A 110 14.39 -3.75 -2.50
C MET A 110 15.33 -3.35 -3.65
N GLY A 111 16.65 -3.56 -3.53
CA GLY A 111 17.61 -3.21 -4.58
C GLY A 111 18.05 -1.74 -4.59
N TRP A 112 17.66 -0.96 -3.59
CA TRP A 112 18.08 0.44 -3.45
C TRP A 112 19.32 0.54 -2.57
N THR A 113 20.34 1.24 -3.04
CA THR A 113 21.56 1.50 -2.25
C THR A 113 21.72 3.00 -2.04
N LYS A 114 22.10 3.39 -0.83
CA LYS A 114 22.35 4.80 -0.51
C LYS A 114 23.78 5.18 -0.88
N GLN A 115 23.95 6.10 -1.83
CA GLN A 115 25.23 6.74 -2.15
C GLN A 115 25.20 8.18 -1.63
N GLY A 116 25.91 8.44 -0.53
CA GLY A 116 25.84 9.74 0.15
C GLY A 116 24.44 10.03 0.71
N SER A 117 23.81 11.11 0.22
CA SER A 117 22.43 11.50 0.56
C SER A 117 21.37 10.92 -0.38
N VAL A 118 21.76 10.34 -1.52
CA VAL A 118 20.85 9.92 -2.59
C VAL A 118 20.65 8.40 -2.58
N TRP A 119 19.42 7.95 -2.85
CA TRP A 119 19.09 6.54 -3.07
C TRP A 119 19.14 6.22 -4.55
N THR A 120 19.94 5.23 -4.93
CA THR A 120 20.09 4.76 -6.30
C THR A 120 19.62 3.32 -6.40
N TYR A 121 18.79 3.04 -7.40
CA TYR A 121 18.30 1.69 -7.67
C TYR A 121 19.35 0.90 -8.46
N PHE A 122 19.79 -0.23 -7.89
CA PHE A 122 20.64 -1.20 -8.55
C PHE A 122 19.83 -2.49 -8.68
N PRO A 123 19.22 -2.76 -9.85
CA PRO A 123 18.50 -4.00 -10.05
C PRO A 123 19.47 -5.15 -9.78
N LYS A 124 19.15 -5.99 -8.80
CA LYS A 124 19.74 -7.32 -8.78
C LYS A 124 19.22 -7.98 -10.05
N VAL A 125 20.12 -8.34 -10.96
CA VAL A 125 19.76 -9.18 -12.10
C VAL A 125 18.95 -10.33 -11.52
N ASP A 126 17.68 -10.41 -11.89
CA ASP A 126 16.79 -11.45 -11.39
C ASP A 126 17.48 -12.77 -11.74
N GLN A 127 17.99 -13.47 -10.72
CA GLN A 127 18.44 -14.84 -10.89
C GLN A 127 17.18 -15.62 -11.24
N GLY A 128 17.14 -16.10 -12.49
CA GLY A 128 15.99 -16.77 -13.10
C GLY A 128 15.43 -17.92 -12.27
#